data_AF-A0A537XLN4-F1
#
_entry.id   AF-A0A537XLN4-F1
#
_cell.length_a   1.000
_cell.length_b   1.000
_cell.length_c   1.000
_cell.angle_alpha   90.00
_cell.angle_beta   90.00
_cell.angle_gamma   90.00
#
_symmetry.space_group_name_H-M   'P 1'
#
loop_
_entity.id
_entity.type
_entity.pdbx_description
1 polymer ?
#
loop_
_entity_poly.entity_id
_entity_poly.type
_entity_poly.pdbx_seq_one_letter_code
_entity_poly.pdbx_strand_id
1 'polypeptide(L)' 'MVEKTRGSSGSHDPAAESIVGRLAERNVLVTGVTGFLGQAVFERLLLDFADTRVTLLVRPQLGSSGR' A
#
# COMPACT_ATOMS: atom_id res chain seq x y z
N MET A 1 -44.21 8.53 23.36
CA MET A 1 -42.85 8.48 23.93
C MET A 1 -42.36 7.04 23.87
N VAL A 2 -41.77 6.61 22.74
CA VAL A 2 -40.72 5.57 22.67
C VAL A 2 -39.94 5.85 21.39
N GLU A 3 -38.62 6.02 21.54
CA GLU A 3 -37.68 6.52 20.54
C GLU A 3 -37.43 5.58 19.35
N LYS A 4 -37.47 6.21 18.18
CA LYS A 4 -36.75 6.01 16.92
C LYS A 4 -35.56 5.03 16.95
N THR A 5 -35.73 3.95 16.20
CA THR A 5 -34.75 3.28 15.31
C THR A 5 -33.26 3.57 15.54
N ARG A 6 -32.54 2.57 16.07
CA ARG A 6 -31.09 2.44 15.88
C ARG A 6 -30.80 2.09 14.42
N GLY A 7 -30.68 3.12 13.60
CA GLY A 7 -29.90 3.05 12.38
C GLY A 7 -28.53 3.68 12.63
N SER A 8 -27.47 2.93 12.40
CA SER A 8 -26.26 3.45 11.74
C SER A 8 -25.42 2.29 11.23
N SER A 9 -25.82 1.75 10.07
CA SER A 9 -24.86 1.21 9.12
C SER A 9 -23.82 2.30 8.85
N GLY A 10 -22.61 2.11 9.37
CA GLY A 10 -21.52 3.07 9.25
C GLY A 10 -21.33 3.47 7.79
N SER A 11 -21.36 4.78 7.56
CA SER A 11 -20.93 5.39 6.31
C SER A 11 -19.46 5.06 6.09
N HIS A 12 -19.16 4.00 5.34
CA HIS A 12 -17.84 3.83 4.73
C HIS A 12 -17.71 4.90 3.66
N ASP A 13 -17.21 6.07 4.04
CA ASP A 13 -16.73 7.06 3.08
C ASP A 13 -15.36 6.58 2.59
N PRO A 14 -15.25 6.04 1.36
CA PRO A 14 -13.97 5.51 0.85
C PRO A 14 -12.90 6.60 0.71
N ALA A 15 -13.27 7.88 0.83
CA ALA A 15 -12.35 9.00 0.84
C ALA A 15 -11.71 9.24 2.22
N ALA A 16 -12.32 8.78 3.31
CA ALA A 16 -11.86 9.04 4.68
C ALA A 16 -10.87 7.97 5.20
N GLU A 17 -10.81 6.81 4.56
CA GLU A 17 -9.89 5.75 4.98
C GLU A 17 -8.45 6.09 4.60
N SER A 18 -7.54 6.00 5.58
CA SER A 18 -6.12 6.23 5.36
C SER A 18 -5.58 5.27 4.29
N ILE A 19 -4.62 5.76 3.49
CA ILE A 19 -3.97 4.94 2.46
C ILE A 19 -3.33 3.66 3.04
N VAL A 20 -2.89 3.71 4.30
CA VAL A 20 -2.34 2.57 5.05
C VAL A 20 -3.41 1.50 5.24
N GLY A 21 -4.61 1.87 5.71
CA GLY A 21 -5.73 0.94 5.87
C GLY A 21 -6.14 0.29 4.55
N ARG A 22 -6.16 1.08 3.47
CA ARG A 22 -6.51 0.58 2.12
C ARG A 22 -5.49 -0.42 1.55
N LEU A 23 -4.22 -0.29 1.93
CA LEU A 23 -3.13 -1.15 1.47
C LEU A 23 -2.79 -2.30 2.43
N ALA A 24 -3.34 -2.33 3.64
CA ALA A 24 -3.17 -3.44 4.57
C ALA A 24 -3.52 -4.80 3.92
N GLU A 25 -2.66 -5.80 4.13
CA GLU A 25 -2.77 -7.15 3.56
C GLU A 25 -2.79 -7.23 2.02
N ARG A 26 -2.52 -6.11 1.33
CA ARG A 26 -2.45 -6.08 -0.13
C ARG A 26 -1.07 -6.48 -0.63
N ASN A 27 -1.04 -6.96 -1.88
CA ASN A 27 0.19 -7.26 -2.60
C ASN A 27 0.52 -6.09 -3.53
N VAL A 28 1.68 -5.48 -3.35
CA VAL A 28 2.14 -4.34 -4.16
C VAL A 28 3.33 -4.77 -4.99
N LEU A 29 3.20 -4.68 -6.31
CA LEU A 29 4.31 -4.83 -7.25
C LEU A 29 4.95 -3.46 -7.49
N VAL A 30 6.24 -3.33 -7.14
CA VAL A 30 7.01 -2.11 -7.41
C VAL A 30 7.99 -2.38 -8.55
N THR A 31 7.96 -1.51 -9.55
CA THR A 31 8.92 -1.47 -10.66
C THR A 31 9.79 -0.23 -10.55
N GLY A 32 10.96 -0.23 -11.18
CA GLY A 32 11.86 0.93 -11.14
C GLY A 32 12.37 1.27 -9.73
N VAL A 33 12.35 0.30 -8.80
CA VAL A 33 12.72 0.49 -7.38
C VAL A 33 14.14 1.01 -7.19
N THR A 34 15.03 0.82 -8.16
CA THR A 34 16.42 1.32 -8.13
C THR A 34 16.57 2.76 -8.62
N GLY A 35 15.50 3.40 -9.07
CA GLY A 35 15.48 4.83 -9.43
C GLY A 35 15.19 5.72 -8.23
N PHE A 36 15.36 7.03 -8.40
CA PHE A 36 15.19 8.04 -7.34
C PHE A 36 13.86 7.90 -6.55
N LEU A 37 12.72 7.96 -7.24
CA LEU A 37 11.41 7.86 -6.59
C LEU A 37 11.12 6.44 -6.11
N GLY A 38 11.59 5.43 -6.85
CA GLY A 38 11.35 4.03 -6.52
C GLY A 38 11.91 3.65 -5.15
N GLN A 39 13.11 4.16 -4.82
CA GLN A 39 13.73 3.94 -3.52
C GLN A 39 12.92 4.60 -2.39
N ALA A 40 12.56 5.87 -2.55
CA ALA A 40 11.79 6.60 -1.53
C ALA A 40 10.42 5.96 -1.26
N VAL A 41 9.72 5.52 -2.32
CA VAL A 41 8.43 4.81 -2.18
C VAL A 41 8.63 3.46 -1.49
N PHE A 42 9.68 2.71 -1.86
CA PHE A 42 9.97 1.43 -1.23
C PHE A 42 10.30 1.57 0.26
N GLU A 43 11.11 2.57 0.63
CA GLU A 43 11.39 2.90 2.03
C GLU A 43 10.11 3.24 2.79
N ARG A 44 9.23 4.07 2.21
CA ARG A 44 7.93 4.41 2.82
C ARG A 44 7.04 3.17 3.00
N LEU A 45 6.98 2.29 2.01
CA LEU A 45 6.21 1.03 2.09
C LEU A 45 6.74 0.14 3.22
N LEU A 46 8.05 0.04 3.38
CA LEU A 46 8.65 -0.76 4.46
C LEU A 46 8.45 -0.16 5.86
N LEU A 47 8.41 1.17 5.98
CA LEU A 47 8.30 1.85 7.28
C LEU A 47 6.86 1.96 7.79
N ASP A 48 5.89 2.26 6.91
CA ASP A 48 4.54 2.64 7.35
C ASP A 48 3.47 1.59 7.02
N PHE A 49 3.79 0.55 6.26
CA PHE A 49 2.81 -0.43 5.75
C PHE A 49 3.20 -1.86 6.15
N ALA A 50 3.25 -2.11 7.47
CA ALA A 50 3.70 -3.38 8.05
C ALA A 50 2.97 -4.63 7.49
N ASP A 51 1.68 -4.50 7.19
CA ASP A 51 0.84 -5.60 6.69
C ASP A 51 0.83 -5.71 5.16
N THR A 52 1.58 -4.87 4.44
CA THR A 52 1.64 -4.90 2.97
C THR A 52 2.74 -5.83 2.49
N ARG A 53 2.41 -6.75 1.58
CA ARG A 53 3.40 -7.60 0.92
C ARG A 53 3.94 -6.90 -0.32
N VAL A 54 5.23 -6.59 -0.31
CA VAL A 54 5.90 -5.92 -1.44
C VAL A 54 6.68 -6.93 -2.28
N THR A 55 6.45 -6.91 -3.59
CA THR A 55 7.25 -7.66 -4.58
C THR A 55 7.97 -6.67 -5.49
N LEU A 56 9.27 -6.88 -5.71
CA LEU A 56 10.10 -5.97 -6.52
C LEU A 56 10.42 -6.61 -7.86
N LEU A 57 10.21 -5.86 -8.95
CA LEU A 57 10.76 -6.20 -10.26
C LEU A 57 11.99 -5.34 -10.54
N VAL A 58 13.16 -5.95 -10.42
CA VAL A 58 14.46 -5.31 -10.64
C VAL A 58 15.05 -5.78 -11.96
N ARG A 59 15.34 -4.85 -12.86
CA ARG A 59 16.13 -5.15 -14.06
C ARG A 59 17.61 -5.19 -13.66
N PRO A 60 18.39 -6.19 -14.13
CA PRO A 60 19.83 -6.17 -13.96
C PRO A 60 20.44 -4.92 -14.58
N GLN A 61 21.52 -4.41 -13.97
CA GLN A 61 22.31 -3.38 -14.62
C GLN A 61 22.93 -3.92 -15.91
N LEU A 62 23.16 -3.05 -16.89
CA LEU A 62 23.74 -3.44 -18.17
C LEU A 62 25.10 -4.14 -17.92
N GLY A 63 25.21 -5.42 -18.32
CA GLY A 63 26.40 -6.25 -18.09
C GLY A 63 26.37 -7.11 -16.82
N SER A 64 25.36 -6.97 -15.96
CA SER A 64 25.09 -7.87 -14.83
C SER A 64 23.98 -8.85 -15.19
N SER A 65 24.17 -10.14 -14.91
CA SER A 65 23.10 -11.14 -15.06
C SER A 65 22.22 -11.12 -13.81
N GLY A 66 20.89 -11.17 -13.98
CA GLY A 66 19.93 -11.22 -12.87
C GLY A 66 19.77 -12.59 -12.22
N ARG A 67 20.80 -13.44 -12.28
CA ARG A 67 20.80 -14.82 -11.77
C ARG A 67 21.86 -14.98 -10.70
#